data_AF-A0A938VY01-F1
#
_entry.id   AF-A0A938VY01-F1
#
_cell.length_a   1.000
_cell.length_b   1.000
_cell.length_c   1.000
_cell.angle_alpha   90.00
_cell.angle_beta   90.00
_cell.angle_gamma   90.00
#
_symmetry.space_group_name_H-M   'P 1'
#
loop_
_entity.id
_entity.type
_entity.pdbx_description
1 polymer ?
#
loop_
_entity_poly.entity_id
_entity_poly.type
_entity_poly.pdbx_seq_one_letter_code
_entity_poly.pdbx_strand_id
1 'polypeptide(L)'
;MRQATLGDLQESVRDRTAFKSLADYLTMGRAFLAFIQAEQPTRIVSPSHPNYAFYQYGGEFGYKITRPLNTDLLVASAADLDELFGRFMALLGDLRRHQGAARDQVGNWQYLESRAINRLVYTLQQAIGCVSDAFADTNQSRKRAGQLFETLIRLIIQEVGVECEPRTVNIPIPDSAGYEMSYELDLVFSRNKAILAAETRFIHPAEVVGSVKITSKDRIDKIFLDKYLLTRLLGRDIPVIAIFLHDVQRVRRGNSIFGINTTFKSNHFLGYSVALNRLDGVYYVDPRPEMTSNERLREQIHDFQRFLVHDLWILTSESTPPGTRKV
;
A
#
# COMPACT_ATOMS: atom_id res chain seq x y z
N MET A 1 -19.83 -18.02 20.51
CA MET A 1 -19.19 -16.69 20.56
C MET A 1 -20.20 -15.67 20.06
N ARG A 2 -20.30 -14.50 20.71
CA ARG A 2 -21.15 -13.41 20.22
C ARG A 2 -20.56 -12.90 18.91
N GLN A 3 -21.41 -12.72 17.89
CA GLN A 3 -20.98 -12.17 16.61
C GLN A 3 -20.60 -10.70 16.78
N ALA A 4 -19.47 -10.28 16.18
CA ALA A 4 -19.00 -8.90 16.27
C ALA A 4 -19.95 -7.96 15.53
N THR A 5 -20.38 -6.91 16.20
CA THR A 5 -21.17 -5.83 15.60
C THR A 5 -20.27 -4.86 14.85
N LEU A 6 -20.84 -3.99 14.00
CA LEU A 6 -20.05 -2.92 13.38
C LEU A 6 -19.41 -2.01 14.44
N GLY A 7 -20.08 -1.78 15.57
CA GLY A 7 -19.53 -1.01 16.69
C GLY A 7 -18.24 -1.61 17.25
N ASP A 8 -18.24 -2.92 17.51
CA ASP A 8 -17.05 -3.65 17.99
C ASP A 8 -15.89 -3.54 16.97
N LEU A 9 -16.20 -3.66 15.68
CA LEU A 9 -15.21 -3.50 14.60
C LEU A 9 -14.63 -2.07 14.57
N GLN A 10 -15.47 -1.06 14.80
CA GLN A 10 -15.00 0.33 14.84
C GLN A 10 -14.06 0.58 16.03
N GLU A 11 -14.36 0.02 17.20
CA GLU A 11 -13.49 0.10 18.38
C GLU A 11 -12.13 -0.55 18.10
N SER A 12 -12.13 -1.74 17.49
CA SER A 12 -10.90 -2.41 17.07
C SER A 12 -10.05 -1.56 16.12
N VAL A 13 -10.66 -0.93 15.11
CA VAL A 13 -9.94 -0.03 14.19
C VAL A 13 -9.40 1.23 14.90
N ARG A 14 -10.11 1.75 15.90
CA ARG A 14 -9.67 2.94 16.67
C ARG A 14 -8.54 2.64 17.65
N ASP A 15 -8.42 1.41 18.13
CA ASP A 15 -7.40 1.02 19.09
C ASP A 15 -5.99 1.18 18.49
N ARG A 16 -5.26 2.19 18.98
CA ARG A 16 -3.90 2.50 18.53
C ARG A 16 -2.86 1.48 18.97
N THR A 17 -3.22 0.58 19.89
CA THR A 17 -2.33 -0.46 20.40
C THR A 17 -2.49 -1.80 19.67
N ALA A 18 -3.51 -1.93 18.82
CA ALA A 18 -3.74 -3.04 17.92
C ALA A 18 -2.90 -2.94 16.62
N PHE A 19 -3.00 -3.95 15.75
CA PHE A 19 -2.33 -4.02 14.44
C PHE A 19 -0.79 -4.02 14.53
N LYS A 20 -0.25 -4.87 15.40
CA LYS A 20 1.19 -5.09 15.60
C LYS A 20 1.75 -6.24 14.76
N SER A 21 0.87 -7.07 14.20
CA SER A 21 1.22 -8.24 13.40
C SER A 21 0.28 -8.43 12.22
N LEU A 22 0.70 -9.19 11.20
CA LEU A 22 -0.16 -9.55 10.07
C LEU A 22 -1.42 -10.34 10.50
N ALA A 23 -1.33 -11.10 11.59
CA ALA A 23 -2.45 -11.85 12.15
C ALA A 23 -3.57 -10.94 12.70
N ASP A 24 -3.24 -9.73 13.17
CA ASP A 24 -4.24 -8.76 13.62
C ASP A 24 -5.08 -8.27 12.43
N TYR A 25 -4.45 -8.05 11.28
CA TYR A 25 -5.14 -7.70 10.04
C TYR A 25 -6.05 -8.83 9.57
N LEU A 26 -5.57 -10.08 9.61
CA LEU A 26 -6.39 -11.24 9.30
C LEU A 26 -7.62 -11.29 10.21
N THR A 27 -7.43 -11.10 11.52
CA THR A 27 -8.53 -11.11 12.51
C THR A 27 -9.58 -10.06 12.17
N MET A 28 -9.16 -8.83 11.85
CA MET A 28 -10.05 -7.76 11.43
C MET A 28 -10.79 -8.10 10.11
N GLY A 29 -10.08 -8.64 9.13
CA GLY A 29 -10.65 -9.05 7.84
C GLY A 29 -11.69 -10.15 7.98
N ARG A 30 -11.41 -11.19 8.78
CA ARG A 30 -12.35 -12.28 9.08
C ARG A 30 -13.60 -11.76 9.77
N ALA A 31 -13.42 -10.92 10.79
CA ALA A 31 -14.53 -10.37 11.56
C ALA A 31 -15.43 -9.48 10.68
N PHE A 32 -14.84 -8.68 9.79
CA PHE A 32 -15.59 -7.89 8.81
C PHE A 32 -16.35 -8.76 7.80
N LEU A 33 -15.72 -9.79 7.22
CA LEU A 33 -16.40 -10.67 6.26
C LEU A 33 -17.54 -11.46 6.93
N ALA A 34 -17.33 -11.94 8.16
CA ALA A 34 -18.37 -12.58 8.95
C ALA A 34 -19.53 -11.62 9.29
N PHE A 35 -19.24 -10.35 9.57
CA PHE A 35 -20.24 -9.32 9.76
C PHE A 35 -21.07 -9.09 8.48
N ILE A 36 -20.42 -8.91 7.32
CA ILE A 36 -21.12 -8.74 6.03
C ILE A 36 -22.00 -9.96 5.71
N GLN A 37 -21.53 -11.17 6.00
CA GLN A 37 -22.28 -12.40 5.75
C GLN A 37 -23.56 -12.50 6.59
N ALA A 38 -23.52 -12.07 7.85
CA ALA A 38 -24.67 -12.16 8.74
C ALA A 38 -25.65 -11.00 8.60
N GLU A 39 -25.15 -9.76 8.51
CA GLU A 39 -26.01 -8.58 8.40
C GLU A 39 -26.58 -8.41 6.98
N GLN A 40 -25.98 -9.05 5.97
CA GLN A 40 -26.39 -8.97 4.56
C GLN A 40 -26.71 -7.53 4.11
N PRO A 41 -25.77 -6.56 4.28
CA PRO A 41 -26.02 -5.18 3.91
C PRO A 41 -26.35 -5.08 2.41
N THR A 42 -27.18 -4.10 2.05
CA THR A 42 -27.61 -3.92 0.66
C THR A 42 -26.40 -3.70 -0.23
N ARG A 43 -26.17 -4.64 -1.16
CA ARG A 43 -25.10 -4.57 -2.16
C ARG A 43 -25.56 -3.76 -3.36
N ILE A 44 -24.82 -2.72 -3.70
CA ILE A 44 -25.13 -1.80 -4.79
C ILE A 44 -23.98 -1.85 -5.81
N VAL A 45 -24.25 -2.31 -7.03
CA VAL A 45 -23.25 -2.35 -8.11
C VAL A 45 -23.15 -0.97 -8.75
N SER A 46 -21.93 -0.50 -9.03
CA SER A 46 -21.74 0.78 -9.72
C SER A 46 -22.31 0.70 -11.15
N PRO A 47 -23.15 1.67 -11.56
CA PRO A 47 -23.66 1.72 -12.94
C PRO A 47 -22.58 2.10 -13.96
N SER A 48 -21.43 2.61 -13.51
CA SER A 48 -20.35 3.06 -14.40
C SER A 48 -19.22 2.06 -14.54
N HIS A 49 -19.03 1.18 -13.56
CA HIS A 49 -17.94 0.22 -13.50
C HIS A 49 -18.45 -1.05 -12.80
N PRO A 50 -18.95 -2.06 -13.55
CA PRO A 50 -19.65 -3.21 -12.97
C PRO A 50 -18.83 -4.06 -11.99
N ASN A 51 -17.50 -3.98 -12.07
CA ASN A 51 -16.59 -4.64 -11.13
C ASN A 51 -16.41 -3.89 -9.80
N TYR A 52 -17.09 -2.76 -9.61
CA TYR A 52 -17.13 -2.07 -8.32
C TYR A 52 -18.52 -2.14 -7.69
N ALA A 53 -18.54 -2.43 -6.39
CA ALA A 53 -19.75 -2.44 -5.57
C ALA A 53 -19.59 -1.58 -4.31
N PHE A 54 -20.72 -1.32 -3.66
CA PHE A 54 -20.84 -0.63 -2.38
C PHE A 54 -21.71 -1.48 -1.46
N TYR A 55 -21.50 -1.38 -0.16
CA TYR A 55 -22.43 -1.90 0.84
C TYR A 55 -23.08 -0.72 1.58
N GLN A 56 -24.40 -0.80 1.76
CA GLN A 56 -25.15 0.09 2.62
C GLN A 56 -25.53 -0.67 3.90
N TYR A 57 -25.05 -0.18 5.04
CA TYR A 57 -25.34 -0.77 6.35
C TYR A 57 -26.80 -0.51 6.77
N GLY A 58 -27.27 -1.26 7.77
CA GLY A 58 -28.61 -1.16 8.35
C GLY A 58 -28.93 0.18 9.01
N GLY A 59 -30.20 0.32 9.41
CA GLY A 59 -30.73 1.54 10.02
C GLY A 59 -30.05 1.91 11.33
N GLU A 60 -29.65 0.93 12.14
CA GLU A 60 -28.89 1.12 13.37
C GLU A 60 -27.51 1.77 13.15
N PHE A 61 -27.00 1.74 11.92
CA PHE A 61 -25.74 2.38 11.53
C PHE A 61 -25.94 3.64 10.67
N GLY A 62 -27.17 4.16 10.60
CA GLY A 62 -27.51 5.39 9.89
C GLY A 62 -27.42 5.26 8.38
N TYR A 63 -27.62 4.06 7.82
CA TYR A 63 -27.58 3.79 6.38
C TYR A 63 -26.28 4.23 5.70
N LYS A 64 -25.16 4.23 6.45
CA LYS A 64 -23.85 4.61 5.92
C LYS A 64 -23.44 3.66 4.81
N ILE A 65 -22.77 4.22 3.80
CA ILE A 65 -22.36 3.53 2.59
C ILE A 65 -20.84 3.43 2.60
N THR A 66 -20.32 2.24 2.31
CA THR A 66 -18.87 2.03 2.17
C THR A 66 -18.29 2.83 1.01
N ARG A 67 -16.97 2.95 0.97
CA ARG A 67 -16.21 3.22 -0.25
C ARG A 67 -16.48 2.18 -1.35
N PRO A 68 -16.13 2.49 -2.61
CA PRO A 68 -16.12 1.52 -3.68
C PRO A 68 -15.21 0.33 -3.39
N LEU A 69 -15.70 -0.87 -3.69
CA LEU A 69 -14.98 -2.13 -3.54
C LEU A 69 -14.87 -2.83 -4.90
N ASN A 70 -13.65 -3.10 -5.33
CA ASN A 70 -13.37 -3.92 -6.51
C ASN A 70 -13.68 -5.37 -6.18
N THR A 71 -14.74 -5.91 -6.80
CA THR A 71 -15.22 -7.27 -6.55
C THR A 71 -14.34 -8.33 -7.19
N ASP A 72 -13.45 -7.94 -8.11
CA ASP A 72 -12.45 -8.85 -8.69
C ASP A 72 -11.32 -9.11 -7.69
N LEU A 73 -11.13 -8.22 -6.71
CA LEU A 73 -10.09 -8.32 -5.69
C LEU A 73 -10.61 -8.73 -4.31
N LEU A 74 -11.83 -8.32 -3.95
CA LEU A 74 -12.41 -8.62 -2.64
C LEU A 74 -12.64 -10.12 -2.46
N VAL A 75 -12.07 -10.71 -1.40
CA VAL A 75 -12.32 -12.10 -1.03
C VAL A 75 -13.73 -12.24 -0.45
N ALA A 76 -14.44 -13.29 -0.87
CA ALA A 76 -15.87 -13.44 -0.62
C ALA A 76 -16.22 -13.93 0.79
N SER A 77 -15.36 -14.75 1.41
CA SER A 77 -15.63 -15.37 2.70
C SER A 77 -14.43 -15.36 3.63
N ALA A 78 -14.69 -15.47 4.95
CA ALA A 78 -13.64 -15.58 5.95
C ALA A 78 -12.79 -16.86 5.78
N ALA A 79 -13.39 -17.96 5.30
CA ALA A 79 -12.69 -19.21 5.04
C ALA A 79 -11.70 -19.08 3.87
N ASP A 80 -12.13 -18.46 2.77
CA ASP A 80 -11.24 -18.19 1.63
C ASP A 80 -10.11 -17.23 2.02
N LEU A 81 -10.40 -16.27 2.90
CA LEU A 81 -9.40 -15.35 3.42
C LEU A 81 -8.36 -16.07 4.28
N ASP A 82 -8.78 -17.00 5.12
CA ASP A 82 -7.90 -17.82 5.96
C ASP A 82 -6.95 -18.68 5.10
N GLU A 83 -7.48 -19.34 4.05
CA GLU A 83 -6.65 -20.12 3.12
C GLU A 83 -5.65 -19.24 2.38
N LEU A 84 -6.12 -18.10 1.84
CA LEU A 84 -5.30 -17.15 1.11
C LEU A 84 -4.17 -16.60 2.00
N PHE A 85 -4.48 -16.27 3.25
CA PHE A 85 -3.50 -15.79 4.22
C PHE A 85 -2.49 -16.88 4.62
N GLY A 86 -2.93 -18.12 4.81
CA GLY A 86 -2.03 -19.25 5.11
C GLY A 86 -1.00 -19.45 4.00
N ARG A 87 -1.44 -19.45 2.73
CA ARG A 87 -0.55 -19.52 1.58
C ARG A 87 0.36 -18.29 1.46
N PHE A 88 -0.16 -17.11 1.78
CA PHE A 88 0.66 -15.89 1.82
C PHE A 88 1.80 -15.99 2.83
N MET A 89 1.53 -16.42 4.06
CA MET A 89 2.58 -16.57 5.08
C MET A 89 3.63 -17.59 4.67
N ALA A 90 3.24 -18.69 4.01
CA ALA A 90 4.19 -19.65 3.44
C ALA A 90 5.09 -18.98 2.38
N LEU A 91 4.51 -18.23 1.44
CA LEU A 91 5.25 -17.47 0.44
C LEU A 91 6.19 -16.44 1.07
N LEU A 92 5.76 -15.69 2.09
CA LEU A 92 6.64 -14.74 2.79
C LEU A 92 7.83 -15.45 3.45
N GLY A 93 7.60 -16.64 4.02
CA GLY A 93 8.66 -17.49 4.54
C GLY A 93 9.65 -17.95 3.47
N ASP A 94 9.16 -18.29 2.28
CA ASP A 94 10.03 -18.67 1.15
C ASP A 94 10.79 -17.47 0.59
N LEU A 95 10.13 -16.32 0.44
CA LEU A 95 10.75 -15.05 0.06
C LEU A 95 11.85 -14.65 1.05
N ARG A 96 11.64 -14.86 2.35
CA ARG A 96 12.68 -14.62 3.36
C ARG A 96 13.91 -15.51 3.18
N ARG A 97 13.73 -16.77 2.79
CA ARG A 97 14.82 -17.74 2.60
C ARG A 97 15.51 -17.63 1.25
N HIS A 98 14.73 -17.38 0.20
CA HIS A 98 15.15 -17.52 -1.20
C HIS A 98 15.03 -16.23 -2.00
N GLN A 99 14.58 -15.13 -1.38
CA GLN A 99 14.46 -13.81 -2.01
C GLN A 99 13.64 -13.90 -3.31
N GLY A 100 14.02 -13.15 -4.34
CA GLY A 100 13.35 -13.17 -5.63
C GLY A 100 13.29 -14.55 -6.30
N ALA A 101 14.17 -15.49 -5.94
CA ALA A 101 14.13 -16.86 -6.49
C ALA A 101 12.96 -17.69 -5.95
N ALA A 102 12.31 -17.28 -4.85
CA ALA A 102 11.12 -17.95 -4.32
C ALA A 102 9.96 -17.99 -5.32
N ARG A 103 9.89 -17.01 -6.23
CA ARG A 103 8.84 -16.92 -7.26
C ARG A 103 8.85 -18.09 -8.25
N ASP A 104 10.03 -18.69 -8.44
CA ASP A 104 10.26 -19.77 -9.41
C ASP A 104 10.05 -21.16 -8.77
N GLN A 105 9.70 -21.22 -7.48
CA GLN A 105 9.42 -22.47 -6.78
C GLN A 105 8.02 -23.01 -7.11
N VAL A 106 7.93 -24.34 -7.20
CA VAL A 106 6.68 -25.07 -7.48
C VAL A 106 5.65 -24.76 -6.39
N GLY A 107 4.45 -24.34 -6.80
CA GLY A 107 3.35 -23.93 -5.91
C GLY A 107 3.22 -22.41 -5.73
N ASN A 108 4.34 -21.68 -5.69
CA ASN A 108 4.32 -20.21 -5.60
C ASN A 108 3.82 -19.59 -6.91
N TRP A 109 4.22 -20.15 -8.06
CA TRP A 109 3.79 -19.63 -9.37
C TRP A 109 2.27 -19.58 -9.54
N GLN A 110 1.54 -20.66 -9.22
CA GLN A 110 0.08 -20.71 -9.35
C GLN A 110 -0.61 -19.70 -8.40
N TYR A 111 -0.06 -19.52 -7.20
CA TYR A 111 -0.53 -18.51 -6.26
C TYR A 111 -0.36 -17.10 -6.84
N LEU A 112 0.80 -16.80 -7.42
CA LEU A 112 1.10 -15.51 -8.05
C LEU A 112 0.25 -15.24 -9.29
N GLU A 113 0.00 -16.24 -10.15
CA GLU A 113 -0.85 -16.06 -11.33
C GLU A 113 -2.28 -15.61 -10.96
N SER A 114 -2.80 -16.08 -9.83
CA SER A 114 -4.13 -15.71 -9.34
C SER A 114 -4.22 -14.29 -8.76
N ARG A 115 -3.11 -13.52 -8.77
CA ARG A 115 -2.97 -12.21 -8.10
C ARG A 115 -3.33 -12.25 -6.61
N ALA A 116 -3.07 -13.40 -5.97
CA ALA A 116 -3.49 -13.68 -4.61
C ALA A 116 -2.96 -12.67 -3.59
N ILE A 117 -1.72 -12.17 -3.78
CA ILE A 117 -1.14 -11.14 -2.89
C ILE A 117 -2.00 -9.87 -2.91
N ASN A 118 -2.35 -9.40 -4.11
CA ASN A 118 -3.15 -8.19 -4.23
C ASN A 118 -4.54 -8.39 -3.66
N ARG A 119 -5.20 -9.53 -3.92
CA ARG A 119 -6.53 -9.86 -3.38
C ARG A 119 -6.53 -9.86 -1.85
N LEU A 120 -5.49 -10.44 -1.25
CA LEU A 120 -5.33 -10.48 0.20
C LEU A 120 -5.14 -9.08 0.77
N VAL A 121 -4.10 -8.35 0.33
CA VAL A 121 -3.77 -7.01 0.82
C VAL A 121 -4.95 -6.05 0.61
N TYR A 122 -5.63 -6.15 -0.54
CA TYR A 122 -6.82 -5.39 -0.85
C TYR A 122 -7.94 -5.67 0.16
N THR A 123 -8.23 -6.95 0.41
CA THR A 123 -9.32 -7.34 1.33
C THR A 123 -9.05 -6.90 2.76
N LEU A 124 -7.82 -7.14 3.26
CA LEU A 124 -7.42 -6.72 4.61
C LEU A 124 -7.58 -5.20 4.78
N GLN A 125 -7.09 -4.42 3.82
CA GLN A 125 -7.15 -2.97 3.89
C GLN A 125 -8.57 -2.41 3.65
N GLN A 126 -9.35 -3.02 2.77
CA GLN A 126 -10.72 -2.58 2.50
C GLN A 126 -11.69 -2.94 3.61
N ALA A 127 -11.45 -4.03 4.36
CA ALA A 127 -12.20 -4.32 5.59
C ALA A 127 -12.07 -3.15 6.59
N ILE A 128 -10.83 -2.71 6.87
CA ILE A 128 -10.54 -1.53 7.69
C ILE A 128 -11.21 -0.29 7.09
N GLY A 129 -11.10 -0.11 5.77
CA GLY A 129 -11.67 1.01 5.05
C GLY A 129 -13.20 1.11 5.22
N CYS A 130 -13.91 0.01 5.00
CA CYS A 130 -15.37 -0.06 5.09
C CYS A 130 -15.88 0.20 6.50
N VAL A 131 -15.18 -0.32 7.52
CA VAL A 131 -15.51 -0.05 8.92
C VAL A 131 -15.23 1.42 9.27
N SER A 132 -14.13 1.97 8.75
CA SER A 132 -13.77 3.37 8.97
C SER A 132 -14.78 4.33 8.32
N ASP A 133 -15.39 3.98 7.19
CA ASP A 133 -16.42 4.79 6.53
C ASP A 133 -17.69 4.93 7.38
N ALA A 134 -17.89 4.03 8.34
CA ALA A 134 -18.97 4.10 9.31
C ALA A 134 -18.68 5.02 10.51
N PHE A 135 -17.48 5.61 10.63
CA PHE A 135 -17.15 6.52 11.73
C PHE A 135 -17.95 7.83 11.65
N ALA A 136 -18.08 8.53 12.78
CA ALA A 136 -18.68 9.87 12.80
C ALA A 136 -17.71 10.94 12.24
N ASP A 137 -16.44 10.89 12.63
CA ASP A 137 -15.40 11.79 12.14
C ASP A 137 -14.70 11.20 10.88
N THR A 138 -14.99 11.82 9.74
CA THR A 138 -14.43 11.41 8.44
C THR A 138 -12.94 11.74 8.28
N ASN A 139 -12.41 12.72 9.00
CA ASN A 139 -10.98 13.07 8.94
C ASN A 139 -10.16 12.06 9.75
N GLN A 140 -10.61 11.77 10.98
CA GLN A 140 -9.98 10.75 11.82
C GLN A 140 -10.00 9.38 11.15
N SER A 141 -11.14 9.02 10.55
CA SER A 141 -11.32 7.79 9.75
C SER A 141 -10.28 7.65 8.63
N ARG A 142 -10.16 8.68 7.77
CA ARG A 142 -9.19 8.67 6.66
C ARG A 142 -7.74 8.58 7.15
N LYS A 143 -7.40 9.31 8.22
CA LYS A 143 -6.05 9.28 8.81
C LYS A 143 -5.72 7.89 9.35
N ARG A 144 -6.63 7.29 10.12
CA ARG A 144 -6.43 5.96 10.71
C ARG A 144 -6.30 4.87 9.65
N ALA A 145 -7.19 4.86 8.65
CA ALA A 145 -7.10 3.89 7.55
C ALA A 145 -5.78 4.01 6.79
N GLY A 146 -5.28 5.22 6.56
CA GLY A 146 -3.96 5.46 5.95
C GLY A 146 -2.80 4.93 6.79
N GLN A 147 -2.79 5.23 8.10
CA GLN A 147 -1.77 4.73 9.03
C GLN A 147 -1.74 3.20 9.11
N LEU A 148 -2.91 2.57 9.11
CA LEU A 148 -3.01 1.12 9.12
C LEU A 148 -2.54 0.48 7.80
N PHE A 149 -2.71 1.17 6.66
CA PHE A 149 -2.15 0.69 5.40
C PHE A 149 -0.62 0.75 5.39
N GLU A 150 -0.05 1.87 5.84
CA GLU A 150 1.40 2.02 5.99
C GLU A 150 1.98 0.94 6.89
N THR A 151 1.34 0.70 8.04
CA THR A 151 1.74 -0.36 8.97
C THR A 151 1.63 -1.75 8.34
N LEU A 152 0.59 -2.03 7.56
CA LEU A 152 0.45 -3.31 6.85
C LEU A 152 1.60 -3.54 5.87
N ILE A 153 1.91 -2.55 5.03
CA ILE A 153 3.00 -2.65 4.07
C ILE A 153 4.34 -2.83 4.78
N ARG A 154 4.59 -2.09 5.88
CA ARG A 154 5.79 -2.27 6.70
C ARG A 154 5.92 -3.68 7.23
N LEU A 155 4.86 -4.22 7.83
CA LEU A 155 4.84 -5.58 8.38
C LEU A 155 5.10 -6.64 7.30
N ILE A 156 4.56 -6.47 6.09
CA ILE A 156 4.81 -7.38 4.97
C ILE A 156 6.29 -7.37 4.57
N ILE A 157 6.91 -6.19 4.47
CA ILE A 157 8.34 -6.04 4.14
C ILE A 157 9.22 -6.67 5.25
N GLN A 158 8.86 -6.44 6.51
CA GLN A 158 9.55 -7.03 7.66
C GLN A 158 9.44 -8.56 7.70
N GLU A 159 8.28 -9.11 7.34
CA GLU A 159 8.04 -10.56 7.35
C GLU A 159 8.91 -11.30 6.32
N VAL A 160 9.24 -10.68 5.17
CA VAL A 160 10.21 -11.23 4.20
C VAL A 160 11.67 -11.03 4.63
N GLY A 161 11.92 -10.53 5.84
CA GLY A 161 13.26 -10.35 6.40
C GLY A 161 13.99 -9.10 5.91
N VAL A 162 13.27 -8.12 5.36
CA VAL A 162 13.83 -6.80 5.04
C VAL A 162 13.53 -5.85 6.19
N GLU A 163 14.56 -5.23 6.73
CA GLU A 163 14.41 -4.24 7.80
C GLU A 163 13.74 -2.99 7.20
N CYS A 164 12.69 -2.48 7.86
CA CYS A 164 11.85 -1.42 7.32
C CYS A 164 11.23 -0.63 8.47
N GLU A 165 11.52 0.67 8.57
CA GLU A 165 11.04 1.53 9.65
C GLU A 165 10.61 2.90 9.11
N PRO A 166 9.62 3.56 9.74
CA PRO A 166 9.41 4.98 9.50
C PRO A 166 10.61 5.76 10.04
N ARG A 167 10.99 6.86 9.38
CA ARG A 167 12.11 7.67 9.85
C ARG A 167 11.88 9.15 9.60
N THR A 168 12.20 9.97 10.60
CA THR A 168 12.35 11.41 10.42
C THR A 168 13.82 11.73 10.22
N VAL A 169 14.16 12.41 9.11
CA VAL A 169 15.52 12.89 8.84
C VAL A 169 15.52 14.40 8.69
N ASN A 170 16.60 15.05 9.15
CA ASN A 170 16.78 16.49 9.01
C ASN A 170 18.00 16.74 8.12
N ILE A 171 17.75 17.28 6.93
CA ILE A 171 18.77 17.43 5.89
C ILE A 171 19.18 18.91 5.84
N PRO A 172 20.46 19.26 6.01
CA PRO A 172 20.92 20.64 5.93
C PRO A 172 20.72 21.18 4.52
N ILE A 173 20.37 22.46 4.41
CA ILE A 173 20.26 23.16 3.13
C ILE A 173 21.65 23.66 2.75
N PRO A 174 22.21 23.23 1.58
CA PRO A 174 23.50 23.72 1.11
C PRO A 174 23.56 25.25 1.08
N ASP A 175 24.70 25.80 1.46
CA ASP A 175 24.98 27.24 1.48
C ASP A 175 24.05 28.08 2.40
N SER A 176 23.26 27.43 3.27
CA SER A 176 22.34 28.08 4.21
C SER A 176 22.60 27.60 5.64
N ALA A 177 23.65 28.15 6.27
CA ALA A 177 24.09 27.74 7.61
C ALA A 177 22.94 27.82 8.64
N GLY A 178 22.73 26.73 9.38
CA GLY A 178 21.68 26.62 10.40
C GLY A 178 20.28 26.29 9.88
N TYR A 179 20.08 26.20 8.57
CA TYR A 179 18.79 25.78 7.99
C TYR A 179 18.80 24.29 7.66
N GLU A 180 17.80 23.58 8.17
CA GLU A 180 17.57 22.17 7.90
C GLU A 180 16.14 21.97 7.38
N MET A 181 15.97 20.98 6.52
CA MET A 181 14.67 20.54 6.02
C MET A 181 14.34 19.18 6.64
N SER A 182 13.21 19.12 7.37
CA SER A 182 12.74 17.88 7.98
C SER A 182 11.87 17.09 7.02
N TYR A 183 12.12 15.79 6.93
CA TYR A 183 11.34 14.84 6.14
C TYR A 183 10.81 13.74 7.05
N GLU A 184 9.49 13.56 7.04
CA GLU A 184 8.82 12.40 7.62
C GLU A 184 8.66 11.32 6.54
N LEU A 185 9.50 10.30 6.59
CA LEU A 185 9.52 9.21 5.61
C LEU A 185 8.64 8.07 6.12
N ASP A 186 7.64 7.67 5.32
CA ASP A 186 6.69 6.61 5.69
C ASP A 186 7.43 5.28 5.91
N LEU A 187 8.34 4.93 4.99
CA LEU A 187 9.17 3.74 5.03
C LEU A 187 10.61 4.07 4.63
N VAL A 188 11.58 3.57 5.38
CA VAL A 188 12.98 3.46 4.98
C VAL A 188 13.39 2.00 5.19
N PHE A 189 13.88 1.36 4.14
CA PHE A 189 14.17 -0.07 4.18
C PHE A 189 15.49 -0.44 3.51
N SER A 190 16.10 -1.51 4.02
CA SER A 190 17.37 -2.06 3.55
C SER A 190 17.52 -3.51 4.04
N ARG A 191 18.37 -4.30 3.36
CA ARG A 191 18.71 -5.66 3.83
C ARG A 191 19.79 -5.67 4.91
N ASN A 192 20.48 -4.55 5.14
CA ASN A 192 21.54 -4.48 6.14
C ASN A 192 21.04 -3.78 7.42
N LYS A 193 20.83 -4.59 8.46
CA LYS A 193 20.32 -4.14 9.77
C LYS A 193 21.22 -3.09 10.44
N ALA A 194 22.54 -3.18 10.25
CA ALA A 194 23.47 -2.22 10.84
C ALA A 194 23.31 -0.82 10.26
N ILE A 195 22.89 -0.72 8.99
CA ILE A 195 22.66 0.56 8.32
C ILE A 195 21.43 1.26 8.90
N LEU A 196 20.33 0.52 9.09
CA LEU A 196 19.10 1.12 9.62
C LEU A 196 19.19 1.48 11.11
N ALA A 197 19.98 0.72 11.88
CA ALA A 197 20.18 0.92 13.31
C ALA A 197 21.24 1.98 13.64
N ALA A 198 22.14 2.30 12.71
CA ALA A 198 23.02 3.44 12.87
C ALA A 198 22.13 4.69 12.88
N GLU A 199 22.17 5.49 13.95
CA GLU A 199 21.50 6.80 14.04
C GLU A 199 22.17 7.78 13.07
N THR A 200 21.97 7.57 11.77
CA THR A 200 22.50 8.44 10.74
C THR A 200 21.56 9.62 10.58
N ARG A 201 22.12 10.84 10.60
CA ARG A 201 21.36 12.06 10.27
C ARG A 201 20.78 12.04 8.85
N PHE A 202 21.35 11.20 7.98
CA PHE A 202 21.02 11.12 6.56
C PHE A 202 20.60 9.70 6.17
N ILE A 203 19.91 9.62 5.02
CA ILE A 203 19.62 8.36 4.35
C ILE A 203 20.95 7.76 3.88
N HIS A 204 21.16 6.45 4.06
CA HIS A 204 22.34 5.74 3.57
C HIS A 204 22.19 5.37 2.07
N PRO A 205 23.27 5.25 1.28
CA PRO A 205 23.16 4.89 -0.15
C PRO A 205 22.48 3.56 -0.47
N ALA A 206 22.51 2.61 0.47
CA ALA A 206 21.86 1.30 0.36
C ALA A 206 20.43 1.26 0.96
N GLU A 207 19.89 2.41 1.36
CA GLU A 207 18.51 2.52 1.84
C GLU A 207 17.59 2.99 0.71
N VAL A 208 16.39 2.44 0.70
CA VAL A 208 15.30 2.83 -0.20
C VAL A 208 14.25 3.54 0.63
N VAL A 209 13.74 4.65 0.11
CA VAL A 209 12.61 5.38 0.70
C VAL A 209 11.32 4.93 0.04
N GLY A 210 10.33 4.54 0.84
CA GLY A 210 8.99 4.21 0.35
C GLY A 210 7.97 5.22 0.85
N SER A 211 7.09 5.68 -0.04
CA SER A 211 5.86 6.36 0.36
C SER A 211 4.65 5.46 0.18
N VAL A 212 3.80 5.38 1.21
CA VAL A 212 2.59 4.55 1.21
C VAL A 212 1.35 5.43 1.38
N LYS A 213 0.38 5.29 0.47
CA LYS A 213 -0.87 6.07 0.52
C LYS A 213 -2.06 5.23 0.04
N ILE A 214 -3.27 5.51 0.54
CA ILE A 214 -4.47 4.82 0.04
C ILE A 214 -4.74 5.18 -1.43
N THR A 215 -4.71 6.47 -1.77
CA THR A 215 -4.90 6.99 -3.13
C THR A 215 -3.78 7.98 -3.46
N SER A 216 -3.38 8.04 -4.73
CA SER A 216 -2.30 8.94 -5.16
C SER A 216 -2.77 10.39 -5.23
N LYS A 217 -3.80 10.71 -6.03
CA LYS A 217 -4.35 12.07 -6.19
C LYS A 217 -3.23 13.10 -6.45
N ASP A 218 -3.33 14.28 -5.84
CA ASP A 218 -2.31 15.32 -5.75
C ASP A 218 -1.10 14.92 -4.87
N ARG A 219 -1.19 13.84 -4.08
CA ARG A 219 -0.07 13.42 -3.22
C ARG A 219 1.07 12.78 -3.99
N ILE A 220 0.82 12.31 -5.22
CA ILE A 220 1.91 11.80 -6.07
C ILE A 220 2.91 12.91 -6.40
N ASP A 221 2.44 14.14 -6.58
CA ASP A 221 3.25 15.33 -6.84
C ASP A 221 4.28 15.54 -5.72
N LYS A 222 3.86 15.33 -4.45
CA LYS A 222 4.74 15.41 -3.27
C LYS A 222 5.87 14.37 -3.33
N ILE A 223 5.58 13.13 -3.72
CA ILE A 223 6.58 12.04 -3.72
C ILE A 223 7.69 12.33 -4.74
N PHE A 224 7.34 12.85 -5.92
CA PHE A 224 8.33 13.31 -6.90
C PHE A 224 9.16 14.48 -6.36
N LEU A 225 8.52 15.46 -5.75
CA LEU A 225 9.22 16.61 -5.16
C LEU A 225 10.17 16.18 -4.04
N ASP A 226 9.74 15.28 -3.16
CA ASP A 226 10.56 14.73 -2.08
C ASP A 226 11.78 14.00 -2.65
N LYS A 227 11.61 13.12 -3.66
CA LYS A 227 12.76 12.47 -4.33
C LYS A 227 13.72 13.52 -4.89
N TYR A 228 13.20 14.51 -5.62
CA TYR A 228 14.01 15.55 -6.26
C TYR A 228 14.81 16.34 -5.23
N LEU A 229 14.17 16.82 -4.17
CA LEU A 229 14.82 17.61 -3.13
C LEU A 229 15.81 16.78 -2.33
N LEU A 230 15.47 15.56 -1.91
CA LEU A 230 16.41 14.67 -1.21
C LEU A 230 17.65 14.40 -2.05
N THR A 231 17.47 14.12 -3.35
CA THR A 231 18.57 13.89 -4.29
C THR A 231 19.48 15.12 -4.42
N ARG A 232 18.88 16.31 -4.51
CA ARG A 232 19.60 17.58 -4.60
C ARG A 232 20.35 17.91 -3.31
N LEU A 233 19.70 17.79 -2.17
CA LEU A 233 20.26 18.16 -0.86
C LEU A 233 21.37 17.19 -0.42
N LEU A 234 21.25 15.89 -0.74
CA LEU A 234 22.25 14.88 -0.41
C LEU A 234 23.34 14.73 -1.48
N GLY A 235 23.22 15.43 -2.62
CA GLY A 235 24.21 15.41 -3.71
C GLY A 235 24.37 14.05 -4.40
N ARG A 236 23.39 13.15 -4.26
CA ARG A 236 23.40 11.79 -4.81
C ARG A 236 21.98 11.30 -5.04
N ASP A 237 21.80 10.36 -5.95
CA ASP A 237 20.48 9.75 -6.17
C ASP A 237 20.00 9.00 -4.92
N ILE A 238 18.69 9.10 -4.68
CA ILE A 238 17.99 8.45 -3.57
C ILE A 238 16.91 7.57 -4.18
N PRO A 239 16.99 6.24 -4.02
CA PRO A 239 15.93 5.36 -4.46
C PRO A 239 14.62 5.66 -3.72
N VAL A 240 13.59 6.05 -4.46
CA VAL A 240 12.25 6.35 -3.93
C VAL A 240 11.20 5.56 -4.69
N ILE A 241 10.38 4.80 -3.94
CA ILE A 241 9.21 4.10 -4.46
C ILE A 241 7.91 4.67 -3.90
N ALA A 242 6.80 4.41 -4.59
CA ALA A 242 5.46 4.71 -4.13
C ALA A 242 4.57 3.46 -4.16
N ILE A 243 3.82 3.22 -3.08
CA ILE A 243 2.84 2.13 -2.97
C ILE A 243 1.47 2.72 -2.67
N PHE A 244 0.52 2.41 -3.54
CA PHE A 244 -0.86 2.87 -3.45
C PHE A 244 -1.82 1.70 -3.28
N LEU A 245 -2.89 1.89 -2.51
CA LEU A 245 -3.96 0.89 -2.48
C LEU A 245 -4.71 0.91 -3.83
N HIS A 246 -5.27 2.06 -4.20
CA HIS A 246 -6.10 2.21 -5.41
C HIS A 246 -6.24 3.69 -5.80
N ASP A 247 -6.68 3.98 -7.04
CA ASP A 247 -7.08 5.34 -7.44
C ASP A 247 -8.54 5.41 -7.90
N VAL A 248 -9.43 5.25 -6.92
CA VAL A 248 -10.87 5.14 -7.12
C VAL A 248 -11.57 6.13 -6.20
N GLN A 249 -12.53 6.87 -6.75
CA GLN A 249 -13.43 7.71 -5.97
C GLN A 249 -14.88 7.57 -6.43
N ARG A 250 -15.79 7.69 -5.46
CA ARG A 250 -17.23 7.81 -5.73
C ARG A 250 -17.51 9.15 -6.39
N VAL A 251 -18.36 9.15 -7.42
CA VAL A 251 -18.80 10.35 -8.14
C VAL A 251 -20.29 10.26 -8.43
N ARG A 252 -20.98 11.41 -8.40
CA ARG A 252 -22.36 11.51 -8.87
C ARG A 252 -22.40 11.49 -10.39
N ARG A 253 -23.19 10.60 -10.99
CA ARG A 253 -23.50 10.58 -12.43
C ARG A 253 -25.01 10.64 -12.61
N GLY A 254 -25.50 11.76 -13.14
CA GLY A 254 -26.93 12.06 -13.18
C GLY A 254 -27.55 12.01 -11.78
N ASN A 255 -28.55 11.15 -11.60
CA ASN A 255 -29.24 10.97 -10.32
C ASN A 255 -28.61 9.87 -9.44
N SER A 256 -27.61 9.13 -9.92
CA SER A 256 -26.93 8.10 -9.14
C SER A 256 -25.69 8.66 -8.44
N ILE A 257 -25.55 8.36 -7.15
CA ILE A 257 -24.34 8.65 -6.37
C ILE A 257 -23.32 7.50 -6.40
N PHE A 258 -23.62 6.40 -7.10
CA PHE A 258 -22.80 5.18 -7.12
C PHE A 258 -21.85 5.10 -8.32
N GLY A 259 -21.63 6.23 -9.00
CA GLY A 259 -20.63 6.32 -10.06
C GLY A 259 -19.21 6.22 -9.51
N ILE A 260 -18.28 5.82 -10.37
CA ILE A 260 -16.86 5.72 -10.09
C ILE A 260 -16.08 6.61 -11.04
N ASN A 261 -15.04 7.27 -10.51
CA ASN A 261 -14.03 7.97 -11.30
C ASN A 261 -12.63 7.57 -10.84
N THR A 262 -11.65 7.73 -11.73
CA THR A 262 -10.23 7.62 -11.38
C THR A 262 -9.80 8.87 -10.60
N THR A 263 -8.87 8.69 -9.67
CA THR A 263 -8.16 9.78 -8.99
C THR A 263 -6.73 9.96 -9.48
N PHE A 264 -6.27 9.05 -10.33
CA PHE A 264 -4.94 9.07 -10.88
C PHE A 264 -4.78 10.21 -11.90
N LYS A 265 -3.76 11.05 -11.70
CA LYS A 265 -3.43 12.15 -12.62
C LYS A 265 -2.36 11.70 -13.61
N SER A 266 -2.74 10.91 -14.60
CA SER A 266 -1.81 10.29 -15.58
C SER A 266 -0.87 11.30 -16.27
N ASN A 267 -1.38 12.45 -16.71
CA ASN A 267 -0.57 13.48 -17.34
C ASN A 267 0.45 14.12 -16.38
N HIS A 268 0.09 14.32 -15.12
CA HIS A 268 1.03 14.83 -14.10
C HIS A 268 2.11 13.80 -13.84
N PHE A 269 1.72 12.52 -13.64
CA PHE A 269 2.65 11.43 -13.44
C PHE A 269 3.68 11.32 -14.58
N LEU A 270 3.20 11.30 -15.84
CA LEU A 270 4.09 11.25 -17.01
C LEU A 270 4.95 12.51 -17.12
N GLY A 271 4.37 13.69 -16.86
CA GLY A 271 5.08 14.96 -16.85
C GLY A 271 6.23 14.96 -15.85
N TYR A 272 6.00 14.55 -14.60
CA TYR A 272 7.04 14.50 -13.57
C TYR A 272 8.08 13.42 -13.84
N SER A 273 7.66 12.27 -14.35
CA SER A 273 8.58 11.18 -14.69
C SER A 273 9.61 11.58 -15.76
N VAL A 274 9.21 12.46 -16.68
CA VAL A 274 10.08 12.97 -17.75
C VAL A 274 10.82 14.25 -17.33
N ALA A 275 10.14 15.19 -16.67
CA ALA A 275 10.64 16.55 -16.45
C ALA A 275 11.34 16.77 -15.10
N LEU A 276 11.06 15.94 -14.09
CA LEU A 276 11.72 15.99 -12.79
C LEU A 276 12.72 14.84 -12.68
N ASN A 277 12.33 13.78 -11.97
CA ASN A 277 13.11 12.58 -11.78
C ASN A 277 12.15 11.38 -11.67
N ARG A 278 12.46 10.32 -12.41
CA ARG A 278 11.67 9.09 -12.39
C ARG A 278 11.74 8.45 -10.99
N LEU A 279 10.60 7.99 -10.47
CA LEU A 279 10.56 7.14 -9.27
C LEU A 279 11.08 5.74 -9.60
N ASP A 280 11.73 5.09 -8.65
CA ASP A 280 12.36 3.77 -8.83
C ASP A 280 11.33 2.64 -8.89
N GLY A 281 10.09 2.92 -8.50
CA GLY A 281 8.96 2.02 -8.64
C GLY A 281 7.66 2.66 -8.18
N VAL A 282 6.57 2.40 -8.90
CA VAL A 282 5.22 2.81 -8.50
C VAL A 282 4.31 1.61 -8.56
N TYR A 283 3.67 1.32 -7.42
CA TYR A 283 2.95 0.07 -7.22
C TYR A 283 1.52 0.32 -6.78
N TYR A 284 0.58 -0.41 -7.36
CA TYR A 284 -0.83 -0.40 -6.93
C TYR A 284 -1.28 -1.79 -6.49
N VAL A 285 -2.04 -1.86 -5.41
CA VAL A 285 -2.75 -3.10 -5.04
C VAL A 285 -3.92 -3.34 -6.01
N ASP A 286 -4.67 -2.29 -6.34
CA ASP A 286 -5.77 -2.26 -7.31
C ASP A 286 -5.43 -1.27 -8.45
N PRO A 287 -4.60 -1.68 -9.43
CA PRO A 287 -4.24 -0.83 -10.57
C PRO A 287 -5.46 -0.55 -11.45
N ARG A 288 -5.58 0.70 -11.92
CA ARG A 288 -6.64 1.08 -12.87
C ARG A 288 -6.36 0.49 -14.25
N PRO A 289 -7.38 0.18 -15.07
CA PRO A 289 -7.18 -0.41 -16.40
C PRO A 289 -6.16 0.36 -17.26
N GLU A 290 -6.23 1.69 -17.24
CA GLU A 290 -5.31 2.58 -17.98
C GLU A 290 -3.83 2.40 -17.60
N MET A 291 -3.52 2.04 -16.35
CA MET A 291 -2.16 1.80 -15.90
C MET A 291 -1.56 0.52 -16.50
N THR A 292 -2.41 -0.38 -16.97
CA THR A 292 -2.01 -1.67 -17.56
C THR A 292 -2.12 -1.69 -19.09
N SER A 293 -3.00 -0.87 -19.66
CA SER A 293 -3.22 -0.81 -21.11
C SER A 293 -2.38 0.25 -21.80
N ASN A 294 -2.06 1.36 -21.12
CA ASN A 294 -1.20 2.41 -21.67
C ASN A 294 0.28 2.03 -21.52
N GLU A 295 1.00 1.95 -22.63
CA GLU A 295 2.40 1.54 -22.67
C GLU A 295 3.31 2.40 -21.79
N ARG A 296 3.21 3.73 -21.89
CA ARG A 296 4.03 4.68 -21.12
C ARG A 296 3.80 4.59 -19.61
N LEU A 297 2.58 4.26 -19.20
CA LEU A 297 2.25 4.04 -17.79
C LEU A 297 2.73 2.67 -17.32
N ARG A 298 2.50 1.61 -18.09
CA ARG A 298 2.86 0.23 -17.73
C ARG A 298 4.37 0.03 -17.58
N GLU A 299 5.19 0.82 -18.27
CA GLU A 299 6.65 0.83 -18.10
C GLU A 299 7.12 1.29 -16.71
N GLN A 300 6.27 2.02 -15.97
CA GLN A 300 6.64 2.68 -14.73
C GLN A 300 5.74 2.30 -13.55
N ILE A 301 4.54 1.81 -13.85
CA ILE A 301 3.53 1.42 -12.88
C ILE A 301 3.36 -0.09 -12.94
N HIS A 302 3.48 -0.70 -11.78
CA HIS A 302 3.34 -2.14 -11.57
C HIS A 302 2.34 -2.41 -10.46
N ASP A 303 2.06 -3.69 -10.22
CA ASP A 303 1.22 -4.09 -9.11
C ASP A 303 2.05 -4.41 -7.85
N PHE A 304 1.40 -4.42 -6.68
CA PHE A 304 2.08 -4.66 -5.41
C PHE A 304 2.71 -6.05 -5.32
N GLN A 305 2.12 -7.05 -5.98
CA GLN A 305 2.71 -8.38 -6.09
C GLN A 305 4.10 -8.32 -6.74
N ARG A 306 4.25 -7.60 -7.86
CA ARG A 306 5.55 -7.42 -8.52
C ARG A 306 6.58 -6.74 -7.62
N PHE A 307 6.17 -5.73 -6.85
CA PHE A 307 7.06 -5.13 -5.85
C PHE A 307 7.61 -6.20 -4.91
N LEU A 308 6.72 -6.97 -4.28
CA LEU A 308 7.09 -7.90 -3.23
C LEU A 308 7.95 -9.08 -3.73
N VAL A 309 7.64 -9.64 -4.90
CA VAL A 309 8.29 -10.87 -5.39
C VAL A 309 9.48 -10.62 -6.30
N HIS A 310 9.71 -9.37 -6.71
CA HIS A 310 10.75 -9.05 -7.68
C HIS A 310 11.48 -7.74 -7.35
N ASP A 311 10.79 -6.60 -7.43
CA ASP A 311 11.49 -5.31 -7.42
C ASP A 311 12.12 -4.99 -6.06
N LEU A 312 11.50 -5.42 -4.95
CA LEU A 312 12.06 -5.29 -3.60
C LEU A 312 13.49 -5.87 -3.52
N TRP A 313 13.72 -7.01 -4.16
CA TRP A 313 15.01 -7.71 -4.13
C TRP A 313 16.07 -7.05 -5.00
N ILE A 314 15.65 -6.42 -6.10
CA ILE A 314 16.53 -5.63 -6.96
C ILE A 314 16.91 -4.32 -6.25
N LEU A 315 15.93 -3.60 -5.74
CA LEU A 315 16.10 -2.30 -5.09
C LEU A 315 16.97 -2.38 -3.82
N THR A 316 16.89 -3.49 -3.10
CA THR A 316 17.68 -3.72 -1.88
C THR A 316 18.93 -4.58 -2.12
N SER A 317 19.21 -4.93 -3.37
CA SER A 317 20.49 -5.54 -3.71
C SER A 317 21.62 -4.53 -3.49
N GLU A 318 22.77 -4.99 -3.00
CA GLU A 318 23.92 -4.10 -2.87
C GLU A 318 24.35 -3.71 -4.28
N SER A 319 24.07 -2.47 -4.68
CA SER A 319 24.76 -1.87 -5.81
C SER A 319 26.22 -1.76 -5.40
N THR A 320 27.06 -2.64 -5.96
CA THR A 320 28.50 -2.47 -5.86
C THR A 320 28.80 -1.07 -6.39
N PRO A 321 29.40 -0.16 -5.60
CA PRO A 321 29.74 1.15 -6.12
C PRO A 321 30.63 0.95 -7.36
N PRO A 322 30.40 1.69 -8.45
CA PRO A 322 31.24 1.62 -9.64
C PRO A 322 32.63 2.15 -9.27
N GLY A 323 33.53 1.27 -8.82
CA GLY A 323 34.83 1.70 -8.31
C GLY A 323 35.80 0.64 -7.78
N THR A 324 35.47 -0.65 -7.79
CA THR A 324 36.40 -1.71 -7.36
C THR A 324 36.47 -2.87 -8.34
N ARG A 325 36.79 -2.57 -9.61
CA ARG A 325 37.60 -3.54 -10.38
C ARG A 325 39.02 -3.43 -9.86
N LYS A 326 39.42 -4.38 -9.01
CA LYS A 326 40.84 -4.64 -8.76
C LYS A 326 41.49 -4.96 -10.11
N VAL A 327 42.52 -4.17 -10.45
CA VAL A 327 43.46 -4.43 -11.53
C VAL A 327 44.16 -5.76 -11.28
#